data_AF-A0A3N6X6M7-F1
#
_entry.id   AF-A0A3N6X6M7-F1
#
_cell.length_a   1.000
_cell.length_b   1.000
_cell.length_c   1.000
_cell.angle_alpha   90.00
_cell.angle_beta   90.00
_cell.angle_gamma   90.00
#
_symmetry.space_group_name_H-M   'P 1'
#
loop_
_entity.id
_entity.type
_entity.pdbx_description
1 polymer ?
#
loop_
_entity_poly.entity_id
_entity_poly.type
_entity_poly.pdbx_seq_one_letter_code
_entity_poly.pdbx_strand_id
1 'polypeptide(L)'
;MNPRHRRMLIPGLLIALLVIVAVASLTGRADASEPVSTIGDPRITESSGLAVSAAHDDLAYTLNDSGHEPLVFAVRISTGDTVGVTRLAGVDVVDPEAIALHAGRLWVADTGDNAATRNDIALLAFDEPGPGDHVVRPDRHPVRLEESADVEALLIQPRDGSIFLVTKSIGAADVYRADATTPLNFQRTDLVAPPVVTDGAFAPDGSSIALVSYLGIHVLDPVSWEVRASLPLPPLEQAESLAFVDPGTVLVGSEGSDSPLFAVALPAAPIAVAAFAAMPAAGLALVLALFRSLSLR
;
A
#
# COMPACT_ATOMS: atom_id res chain seq x y z
N MET A 1 15.51 37.90 18.64
CA MET A 1 15.73 36.53 19.20
C MET A 1 16.94 36.54 20.12
N ASN A 2 16.79 36.08 21.37
CA ASN A 2 17.78 36.24 22.44
C ASN A 2 18.96 35.24 22.28
N PRO A 3 20.24 35.66 22.26
CA PRO A 3 21.40 34.82 21.95
C PRO A 3 21.71 33.72 22.99
N ARG A 4 21.03 33.73 24.15
CA ARG A 4 21.10 32.68 25.16
C ARG A 4 20.42 31.37 24.73
N HIS A 5 19.42 31.41 23.85
CA HIS A 5 18.71 30.20 23.38
C HIS A 5 19.54 29.37 22.39
N ARG A 6 20.49 29.98 21.65
CA ARG A 6 21.36 29.26 20.69
C ARG A 6 22.38 28.34 21.38
N ARG A 7 22.76 28.62 22.63
CA ARG A 7 23.79 27.85 23.36
C ARG A 7 23.27 26.54 23.95
N MET A 8 21.94 26.34 24.02
CA MET A 8 21.31 25.12 24.54
C MET A 8 20.71 24.21 23.45
N LEU A 9 20.63 24.68 22.21
CA LEU A 9 20.10 23.89 21.09
C LEU A 9 21.01 22.71 20.72
N ILE A 10 22.33 22.89 20.75
CA ILE A 10 23.29 21.86 20.34
C ILE A 10 23.34 20.70 21.36
N PRO A 11 23.43 20.94 22.69
CA PRO A 11 23.34 19.86 23.69
C PRO A 11 21.97 19.17 23.70
N GLY A 12 20.89 19.93 23.48
CA GLY A 12 19.53 19.38 23.41
C GLY A 12 19.31 18.45 22.21
N LEU A 13 19.85 18.80 21.04
CA LEU A 13 19.79 17.97 19.84
C LEU A 13 20.61 16.68 19.99
N LEU A 14 21.77 16.75 20.65
CA LEU A 14 22.62 15.59 20.94
C LEU A 14 21.95 14.61 21.91
N ILE A 15 21.26 15.12 22.93
CA ILE A 15 20.48 14.28 23.86
C ILE A 15 19.28 13.67 23.14
N ALA A 16 18.57 14.43 22.29
CA ALA A 16 17.47 13.88 21.50
C ALA A 16 17.94 12.78 20.53
N LEU A 17 19.08 12.98 19.85
CA LEU A 17 19.68 11.97 18.98
C LEU A 17 20.10 10.71 19.77
N LEU A 18 20.70 10.88 20.95
CA LEU A 18 21.06 9.76 21.83
C LEU A 18 19.84 9.00 22.34
N VAL A 19 18.74 9.69 22.65
CA VAL A 19 17.47 9.05 23.04
C VAL A 19 16.86 8.30 21.85
N ILE A 20 16.89 8.86 20.64
CA ILE A 20 16.42 8.17 19.42
C ILE A 20 17.24 6.92 19.14
N VAL A 21 18.57 7.01 19.20
CA VAL A 21 19.48 5.87 19.00
C VAL A 21 19.30 4.82 20.11
N ALA A 22 19.10 5.23 21.36
CA ALA A 22 18.85 4.33 22.47
C ALA A 22 17.49 3.62 22.37
N VAL A 23 16.43 4.34 21.97
CA VAL A 23 15.11 3.75 21.71
C VAL A 23 15.18 2.77 20.53
N ALA A 24 15.86 3.14 19.44
CA ALA A 24 16.09 2.26 18.29
C ALA A 24 16.95 1.02 18.62
N SER A 25 17.82 1.11 19.63
CA SER A 25 18.64 -0.01 20.11
C SER A 25 17.90 -0.91 21.12
N LEU A 26 16.83 -0.40 21.75
CA LEU A 26 16.01 -1.11 22.73
C LEU A 26 14.76 -1.74 22.11
N THR A 27 14.31 -1.27 20.95
CA THR A 27 13.46 -2.04 20.04
C THR A 27 14.34 -3.14 19.47
N GLY A 28 14.27 -4.31 20.10
CA GLY A 28 15.12 -5.45 19.78
C GLY A 28 15.23 -5.69 18.28
N ARG A 29 16.38 -6.19 17.85
CA ARG A 29 16.48 -6.97 16.61
C ARG A 29 15.40 -8.04 16.69
N ALA A 30 14.22 -7.75 16.14
CA ALA A 30 13.42 -8.77 15.52
C ALA A 30 14.40 -9.45 14.57
N ASP A 31 14.59 -10.76 14.72
CA ASP A 31 15.31 -11.53 13.71
C ASP A 31 14.72 -11.09 12.37
N ALA A 32 15.52 -10.38 11.57
CA ALA A 32 15.05 -9.86 10.30
C ALA A 32 14.62 -11.10 9.51
N SER A 33 13.31 -11.26 9.29
CA SER A 33 12.84 -12.41 8.53
C SER A 33 13.51 -12.33 7.17
N GLU A 34 14.13 -13.42 6.71
CA GLU A 34 14.61 -13.49 5.34
C GLU A 34 13.42 -13.32 4.38
N PRO A 35 13.63 -12.68 3.22
CA PRO A 35 12.57 -12.60 2.21
C PRO A 35 12.17 -14.01 1.76
N VAL A 36 10.89 -14.17 1.42
CA VAL A 36 10.38 -15.39 0.79
C VAL A 36 11.03 -15.58 -0.57
N SER A 37 11.14 -14.48 -1.32
CA SER A 37 11.74 -14.43 -2.64
C SER A 37 12.12 -12.99 -3.02
N THR A 38 12.72 -12.84 -4.20
CA THR A 38 13.08 -11.53 -4.78
C THR A 38 12.62 -11.48 -6.22
N ILE A 39 11.86 -10.45 -6.58
CA ILE A 39 11.42 -10.19 -7.95
C ILE A 39 12.58 -9.58 -8.72
N GLY A 40 13.26 -10.41 -9.52
CA GLY A 40 14.44 -10.00 -10.30
C GLY A 40 14.15 -9.62 -11.75
N ASP A 41 12.88 -9.48 -12.15
CA ASP A 41 12.52 -9.09 -13.51
C ASP A 41 12.82 -7.60 -13.72
N PRO A 42 13.73 -7.23 -14.64
CA PRO A 42 14.15 -5.84 -14.82
C PRO A 42 13.05 -4.93 -15.37
N ARG A 43 11.89 -5.48 -15.74
CA ARG A 43 10.70 -4.71 -16.16
C ARG A 43 9.85 -4.28 -14.97
N ILE A 44 10.10 -4.82 -13.78
CA ILE A 44 9.37 -4.51 -12.54
C ILE A 44 10.32 -3.70 -11.66
N THR A 45 10.15 -2.39 -11.65
CA THR A 45 11.02 -1.46 -10.92
C THR A 45 10.26 -0.54 -9.98
N GLU A 46 8.96 -0.37 -10.21
CA GLU A 46 8.10 0.51 -9.43
C GLU A 46 6.83 -0.25 -9.00
N SER A 47 7.03 -1.48 -8.51
CA SER A 47 5.96 -2.40 -8.10
C SER A 47 5.00 -1.73 -7.10
N SER A 48 3.80 -1.37 -7.56
CA SER A 48 2.75 -0.72 -6.78
C SER A 48 1.48 -1.60 -6.75
N GLY A 49 1.11 -2.04 -5.56
CA GLY A 49 0.04 -3.03 -5.34
C GLY A 49 0.45 -4.51 -5.51
N LEU A 50 -0.23 -5.39 -4.76
CA LEU A 50 -0.09 -6.85 -4.91
C LEU A 50 -1.43 -7.56 -4.72
N ALA A 51 -1.70 -8.60 -5.51
CA ALA A 51 -2.85 -9.48 -5.33
C ALA A 51 -2.45 -10.95 -5.41
N VAL A 52 -2.69 -11.73 -4.36
CA VAL A 52 -2.48 -13.18 -4.38
C VAL A 52 -3.60 -13.86 -5.17
N SER A 53 -3.23 -14.78 -6.04
CA SER A 53 -4.16 -15.57 -6.84
C SER A 53 -5.05 -16.45 -5.97
N ALA A 54 -6.35 -16.48 -6.27
CA ALA A 54 -7.29 -17.41 -5.66
C ALA A 54 -7.43 -18.71 -6.47
N ALA A 55 -7.02 -18.70 -7.75
CA ALA A 55 -7.17 -19.82 -8.69
C ALA A 55 -5.89 -20.65 -8.88
N HIS A 56 -4.72 -20.07 -8.59
CA HIS A 56 -3.41 -20.65 -8.84
C HIS A 56 -2.53 -20.56 -7.60
N ASP A 57 -2.14 -21.72 -7.08
CA ASP A 57 -1.18 -21.78 -5.99
C ASP A 57 0.14 -21.10 -6.37
N ASP A 58 0.77 -20.46 -5.38
CA ASP A 58 2.09 -19.83 -5.52
C ASP A 58 2.16 -18.73 -6.58
N LEU A 59 1.06 -18.02 -6.82
CA LEU A 59 0.99 -16.94 -7.80
C LEU A 59 0.46 -15.65 -7.18
N ALA A 60 1.13 -14.55 -7.47
CA ALA A 60 0.65 -13.20 -7.18
C ALA A 60 0.73 -12.32 -8.43
N TYR A 61 0.00 -11.23 -8.43
CA TYR A 61 -0.03 -10.23 -9.49
C TYR A 61 0.42 -8.88 -8.94
N THR A 62 1.24 -8.19 -9.72
CA THR A 62 1.66 -6.80 -9.45
C THR A 62 1.75 -6.02 -10.76
N LEU A 63 1.98 -4.72 -10.67
CA LEU A 63 2.13 -3.78 -11.77
C LEU A 63 3.10 -2.67 -11.35
N ASN A 64 3.67 -1.96 -12.31
CA ASN A 64 4.39 -0.72 -11.99
C ASN A 64 3.42 0.47 -11.99
N ASP A 65 3.71 1.49 -11.20
CA ASP A 65 3.02 2.78 -11.18
C ASP A 65 3.33 3.65 -12.42
N SER A 66 3.25 4.99 -12.28
CA SER A 66 3.36 5.96 -13.37
C SER A 66 4.51 5.74 -14.36
N GLY A 67 4.29 6.19 -15.61
CA GLY A 67 5.36 6.23 -16.63
C GLY A 67 5.71 4.88 -17.26
N HIS A 68 5.06 3.79 -16.85
CA HIS A 68 5.28 2.45 -17.36
C HIS A 68 4.25 2.01 -18.40
N GLU A 69 4.57 0.93 -19.12
CA GLU A 69 3.56 0.28 -19.97
C GLU A 69 2.46 -0.35 -19.09
N PRO A 70 1.19 -0.38 -19.54
CA PRO A 70 0.07 -0.91 -18.75
C PRO A 70 0.09 -2.45 -18.73
N LEU A 71 1.00 -2.99 -17.94
CA LEU A 71 1.27 -4.42 -17.80
C LEU A 71 0.98 -4.86 -16.36
N VAL A 72 0.32 -6.01 -16.25
CA VAL A 72 0.20 -6.75 -15.00
C VAL A 72 1.10 -7.99 -15.09
N PHE A 73 1.99 -8.13 -14.13
CA PHE A 73 2.96 -9.23 -14.06
C PHE A 73 2.44 -10.30 -13.12
N ALA A 74 2.49 -11.56 -13.56
CA ALA A 74 2.21 -12.70 -12.70
C ALA A 74 3.55 -13.26 -12.18
N VAL A 75 3.76 -13.23 -10.87
CA VAL A 75 5.00 -13.61 -10.20
C VAL A 75 4.80 -14.83 -9.31
N ARG A 76 5.77 -15.74 -9.29
CA ARG A 76 5.82 -16.85 -8.34
C ARG A 76 6.17 -16.32 -6.96
N ILE A 77 5.34 -16.56 -5.95
CA ILE A 77 5.60 -16.08 -4.59
C ILE A 77 6.87 -16.73 -4.03
N SER A 78 7.06 -18.03 -4.25
CA SER A 78 8.14 -18.83 -3.69
C SER A 78 9.52 -18.57 -4.31
N THR A 79 9.58 -18.07 -5.55
CA THR A 79 10.84 -17.87 -6.27
C THR A 79 11.08 -16.44 -6.73
N GLY A 80 10.03 -15.62 -6.86
CA GLY A 80 10.09 -14.27 -7.44
C GLY A 80 10.11 -14.27 -8.97
N ASP A 81 9.99 -15.44 -9.61
CA ASP A 81 10.01 -15.54 -11.07
C ASP A 81 8.75 -14.93 -11.69
N THR A 82 8.91 -14.02 -12.65
CA THR A 82 7.81 -13.58 -13.51
C THR A 82 7.45 -14.70 -14.49
N VAL A 83 6.27 -15.28 -14.32
CA VAL A 83 5.74 -16.40 -15.11
C VAL A 83 4.61 -16.00 -16.06
N GLY A 84 4.25 -14.71 -16.10
CA GLY A 84 3.28 -14.20 -17.06
C GLY A 84 3.26 -12.69 -17.14
N VAL A 85 2.84 -12.17 -18.29
CA VAL A 85 2.69 -10.74 -18.54
C VAL A 85 1.36 -10.49 -19.24
N THR A 86 0.50 -9.71 -18.62
CA THR A 86 -0.81 -9.35 -19.16
C THR A 86 -0.82 -7.89 -19.57
N ARG A 87 -1.00 -7.60 -20.86
CA ARG A 87 -1.14 -6.23 -21.36
C ARG A 87 -2.60 -5.78 -21.29
N LEU A 88 -2.84 -4.61 -20.70
CA LEU A 88 -4.14 -3.94 -20.75
C LEU A 88 -4.24 -3.14 -22.07
N ALA A 89 -5.16 -3.54 -22.95
CA ALA A 89 -5.32 -2.96 -24.27
C ALA A 89 -6.60 -2.13 -24.39
N GLY A 90 -6.55 -1.06 -25.18
CA GLY A 90 -7.72 -0.22 -25.46
C GLY A 90 -8.14 0.69 -24.31
N VAL A 91 -7.27 0.85 -23.30
CA VAL A 91 -7.40 1.79 -22.19
C VAL A 91 -6.13 2.61 -22.08
N ASP A 92 -6.28 3.84 -21.60
CA ASP A 92 -5.17 4.71 -21.22
C ASP A 92 -5.02 4.57 -19.70
N VAL A 93 -3.85 4.14 -19.23
CA VAL A 93 -3.54 3.95 -17.81
C VAL A 93 -2.40 4.89 -17.49
N VAL A 94 -2.63 5.81 -16.57
CA VAL A 94 -1.70 6.93 -16.34
C VAL A 94 -0.87 6.72 -15.07
N ASP A 95 -1.52 6.35 -13.97
CA ASP A 95 -0.90 6.21 -12.66
C ASP A 95 -1.62 5.10 -11.85
N PRO A 96 -1.35 3.83 -12.17
CA PRO A 96 -1.94 2.69 -11.47
C PRO A 96 -1.26 2.44 -10.12
N GLU A 97 -2.03 2.46 -9.03
CA GLU A 97 -1.49 2.46 -7.66
C GLU A 97 -1.85 1.22 -6.85
N ALA A 98 -2.85 0.45 -7.30
CA ALA A 98 -3.29 -0.71 -6.54
C ALA A 98 -3.88 -1.80 -7.43
N ILE A 99 -3.78 -3.04 -6.97
CA ILE A 99 -4.40 -4.20 -7.59
C ILE A 99 -5.07 -5.07 -6.53
N ALA A 100 -6.32 -5.47 -6.79
CA ALA A 100 -7.09 -6.34 -5.91
C ALA A 100 -7.72 -7.50 -6.69
N LEU A 101 -7.84 -8.67 -6.06
CA LEU A 101 -8.56 -9.81 -6.61
C LEU A 101 -9.89 -9.98 -5.89
N HIS A 102 -10.99 -10.03 -6.64
CA HIS A 102 -12.30 -10.34 -6.10
C HIS A 102 -13.14 -11.13 -7.11
N ALA A 103 -13.74 -12.22 -6.63
CA ALA A 103 -14.65 -13.07 -7.42
C ALA A 103 -14.07 -13.50 -8.80
N GLY A 104 -12.79 -13.85 -8.83
CA GLY A 104 -12.09 -14.30 -10.04
C GLY A 104 -11.71 -13.18 -11.03
N ARG A 105 -11.85 -11.91 -10.63
CA ARG A 105 -11.48 -10.75 -11.42
C ARG A 105 -10.39 -9.94 -10.71
N LEU A 106 -9.37 -9.55 -11.47
CA LEU A 106 -8.41 -8.53 -11.05
C LEU A 106 -9.00 -7.15 -11.29
N TRP A 107 -8.80 -6.28 -10.32
CA TRP A 107 -9.20 -4.88 -10.32
C TRP A 107 -7.94 -4.04 -10.15
N VAL A 108 -7.62 -3.22 -11.15
CA VAL A 108 -6.51 -2.27 -11.11
C VAL A 108 -7.06 -0.88 -10.87
N ALA A 109 -6.49 -0.14 -9.93
CA ALA A 109 -6.85 1.24 -9.63
C ALA A 109 -5.88 2.21 -10.32
N ASP A 110 -6.31 2.80 -11.44
CA ASP A 110 -5.62 3.95 -12.06
C ASP A 110 -6.10 5.22 -11.38
N THR A 111 -5.52 5.50 -10.21
CA THR A 111 -6.03 6.49 -9.25
C THR A 111 -4.95 7.38 -8.63
N GLY A 112 -3.67 7.16 -8.93
CA GLY A 112 -2.58 8.01 -8.45
C GLY A 112 -2.74 9.44 -8.96
N ASP A 113 -2.62 10.41 -8.05
CA ASP A 113 -2.82 11.82 -8.34
C ASP A 113 -2.13 12.68 -7.28
N ASN A 114 -0.81 12.53 -7.18
CA ASN A 114 0.08 13.31 -6.30
C ASN A 114 -0.20 14.83 -6.30
N ALA A 115 -0.67 15.39 -7.42
CA ALA A 115 -0.99 16.81 -7.56
C ALA A 115 -2.46 17.17 -7.23
N ALA A 116 -3.33 16.18 -7.01
CA ALA A 116 -4.77 16.31 -6.83
C ALA A 116 -5.44 17.09 -7.98
N THR A 117 -5.09 16.78 -9.22
CA THR A 117 -5.58 17.47 -10.43
C THR A 117 -6.21 16.55 -11.48
N ARG A 118 -6.05 15.23 -11.36
CA ARG A 118 -6.65 14.26 -12.27
C ARG A 118 -8.16 14.18 -12.02
N ASN A 119 -8.90 14.17 -13.12
CA ASN A 119 -10.37 14.09 -13.13
C ASN A 119 -10.88 12.87 -13.92
N ASP A 120 -9.97 12.07 -14.47
CA ASP A 120 -10.28 10.87 -15.26
C ASP A 120 -9.56 9.64 -14.70
N ILE A 121 -9.83 9.36 -13.43
CA ILE A 121 -9.38 8.14 -12.72
C ILE A 121 -10.40 7.02 -12.86
N ALA A 122 -9.96 5.77 -12.81
CA ALA A 122 -10.84 4.62 -13.02
C ALA A 122 -10.35 3.34 -12.33
N LEU A 123 -11.30 2.44 -12.06
CA LEU A 123 -11.01 1.05 -11.79
C LEU A 123 -11.12 0.24 -13.08
N LEU A 124 -10.16 -0.63 -13.34
CA LEU A 124 -10.09 -1.48 -14.52
C LEU A 124 -10.27 -2.94 -14.07
N ALA A 125 -11.30 -3.61 -14.56
CA ALA A 125 -11.63 -4.97 -14.11
C ALA A 125 -11.55 -5.99 -15.26
N PHE A 126 -10.86 -7.10 -15.05
CA PHE A 126 -10.74 -8.19 -16.03
C PHE A 126 -10.61 -9.55 -15.33
N ASP A 127 -10.92 -10.62 -16.05
CA ASP A 127 -10.80 -11.98 -15.49
C ASP A 127 -9.34 -12.29 -15.15
N GLU A 128 -9.13 -13.01 -14.05
CA GLU A 128 -7.81 -13.42 -13.60
C GLU A 128 -7.08 -14.21 -14.73
N PRO A 129 -5.91 -13.74 -15.21
CA PRO A 129 -5.27 -14.29 -16.40
C PRO A 129 -4.46 -15.57 -16.15
N GLY A 130 -3.94 -15.76 -14.93
CA GLY A 130 -2.99 -16.81 -14.62
C GLY A 130 -1.61 -16.61 -15.27
N PRO A 131 -0.75 -17.64 -15.28
CA PRO A 131 0.56 -17.60 -15.93
C PRO A 131 0.46 -17.46 -17.46
N GLY A 132 1.55 -17.08 -18.11
CA GLY A 132 1.66 -16.88 -19.55
C GLY A 132 1.43 -15.44 -19.99
N ASP A 133 1.59 -15.20 -21.29
CA ASP A 133 1.44 -13.87 -21.88
C ASP A 133 0.03 -13.67 -22.42
N HIS A 134 -0.61 -12.57 -22.02
CA HIS A 134 -2.01 -12.28 -22.34
C HIS A 134 -2.18 -10.84 -22.83
N VAL A 135 -3.26 -10.62 -23.58
CA VAL A 135 -3.76 -9.28 -23.91
C VAL A 135 -5.23 -9.23 -23.55
N VAL A 136 -5.58 -8.37 -22.62
CA VAL A 136 -6.96 -8.21 -22.13
C VAL A 136 -7.47 -6.81 -22.45
N ARG A 137 -8.78 -6.70 -22.64
CA ARG A 137 -9.48 -5.40 -22.69
C ARG A 137 -10.30 -5.28 -21.41
N PRO A 138 -9.85 -4.53 -20.41
CA PRO A 138 -10.55 -4.46 -19.13
C PRO A 138 -11.87 -3.68 -19.26
N ASP A 139 -12.83 -4.05 -18.43
CA ASP A 139 -14.00 -3.20 -18.18
C ASP A 139 -13.53 -1.97 -17.41
N ARG A 140 -13.79 -0.78 -17.96
CA ARG A 140 -13.43 0.49 -17.32
C ARG A 140 -14.60 1.02 -16.50
N HIS A 141 -14.36 1.24 -15.22
CA HIS A 141 -15.29 1.83 -14.27
C HIS A 141 -14.76 3.20 -13.84
N PRO A 142 -15.26 4.31 -14.43
CA PRO A 142 -14.86 5.64 -14.01
C PRO A 142 -15.14 5.85 -12.51
N VAL A 143 -14.18 6.46 -11.82
CA VAL A 143 -14.27 6.79 -10.40
C VAL A 143 -14.61 8.27 -10.27
N ARG A 144 -15.60 8.58 -9.42
CA ARG A 144 -15.91 9.97 -9.03
C ARG A 144 -15.75 10.14 -7.54
N LEU A 145 -14.83 11.02 -7.16
CA LEU A 145 -14.65 11.49 -5.78
C LEU A 145 -15.35 12.85 -5.61
N GLU A 146 -15.67 13.21 -4.37
CA GLU A 146 -16.20 14.54 -4.03
C GLU A 146 -15.19 15.66 -4.30
N GLU A 147 -13.91 15.37 -4.04
CA GLU A 147 -12.76 16.22 -4.30
C GLU A 147 -11.64 15.36 -4.90
N SER A 148 -10.82 15.93 -5.80
CA SER A 148 -9.63 15.22 -6.32
C SER A 148 -8.70 14.87 -5.17
N ALA A 149 -8.21 13.64 -5.16
CA ALA A 149 -7.35 13.11 -4.11
C ALA A 149 -6.43 12.03 -4.68
N ASP A 150 -5.26 11.92 -4.05
CA ASP A 150 -4.26 10.90 -4.35
C ASP A 150 -4.63 9.59 -3.65
N VAL A 151 -5.04 8.59 -4.42
CA VAL A 151 -5.59 7.32 -3.91
C VAL A 151 -4.66 6.17 -4.24
N GLU A 152 -4.21 5.48 -3.18
CA GLU A 152 -3.15 4.47 -3.27
C GLU A 152 -3.49 3.13 -2.62
N ALA A 153 -4.74 2.92 -2.21
CA ALA A 153 -5.18 1.57 -1.89
C ALA A 153 -6.58 1.29 -2.42
N LEU A 154 -6.75 0.09 -2.98
CA LEU A 154 -8.02 -0.47 -3.42
C LEU A 154 -8.36 -1.69 -2.57
N LEU A 155 -9.44 -1.60 -1.80
CA LEU A 155 -9.90 -2.71 -0.96
C LEU A 155 -11.28 -3.17 -1.41
N ILE A 156 -11.43 -4.49 -1.61
CA ILE A 156 -12.73 -5.10 -1.95
C ILE A 156 -13.13 -6.07 -0.85
N GLN A 157 -14.28 -5.82 -0.22
CA GLN A 157 -14.79 -6.65 0.85
C GLN A 157 -15.23 -8.02 0.28
N PRO A 158 -14.74 -9.16 0.80
CA PRO A 158 -14.86 -10.45 0.12
C PRO A 158 -16.27 -11.07 0.15
N ARG A 159 -17.15 -10.63 1.06
CA ARG A 159 -18.51 -11.18 1.24
C ARG A 159 -19.54 -10.48 0.37
N ASP A 160 -19.50 -9.17 0.29
CA ASP A 160 -20.52 -8.36 -0.40
C ASP A 160 -19.98 -7.56 -1.60
N GLY A 161 -18.66 -7.58 -1.82
CA GLY A 161 -18.03 -6.88 -2.94
C GLY A 161 -17.98 -5.36 -2.76
N SER A 162 -18.24 -4.83 -1.56
CA SER A 162 -18.10 -3.39 -1.28
C SER A 162 -16.68 -2.93 -1.58
N ILE A 163 -16.54 -1.91 -2.41
CA ILE A 163 -15.25 -1.35 -2.81
C ILE A 163 -14.95 -0.11 -1.97
N PHE A 164 -13.72 -0.04 -1.48
CA PHE A 164 -13.18 1.09 -0.73
C PHE A 164 -11.90 1.59 -1.40
N LEU A 165 -11.69 2.90 -1.30
CA LEU A 165 -10.46 3.58 -1.72
C LEU A 165 -9.87 4.33 -0.54
N VAL A 166 -8.55 4.31 -0.41
CA VAL A 166 -7.84 5.02 0.67
C VAL A 166 -6.80 5.96 0.07
N THR A 167 -6.76 7.19 0.57
CA THR A 167 -5.84 8.22 0.07
C THR A 167 -4.46 8.13 0.71
N LYS A 168 -3.42 8.54 0.00
CA LYS A 168 -2.12 8.88 0.60
C LYS A 168 -2.16 10.29 1.15
N SER A 169 -2.03 10.43 2.47
CA SER A 169 -2.03 11.72 3.14
C SER A 169 -1.03 11.75 4.29
N ILE A 170 -0.40 12.90 4.50
CA ILE A 170 0.52 13.13 5.62
C ILE A 170 -0.23 13.11 6.96
N GLY A 171 -1.50 13.52 6.94
CA GLY A 171 -2.43 13.37 8.06
C GLY A 171 -3.16 12.03 7.99
N ALA A 172 -4.26 11.91 8.73
CA ALA A 172 -5.18 10.79 8.54
C ALA A 172 -5.54 10.62 7.05
N ALA A 173 -5.48 9.38 6.56
CA ALA A 173 -5.93 9.04 5.23
C ALA A 173 -7.46 8.95 5.20
N ASP A 174 -8.03 9.50 4.12
CA ASP A 174 -9.45 9.46 3.87
C ASP A 174 -9.86 8.10 3.30
N VAL A 175 -10.99 7.60 3.77
CA VAL A 175 -11.59 6.35 3.31
C VAL A 175 -12.86 6.69 2.53
N TYR A 176 -12.88 6.31 1.27
CA TYR A 176 -14.02 6.42 0.39
C TYR A 176 -14.68 5.05 0.20
N ARG A 177 -16.01 5.04 0.06
CA ARG A 177 -16.78 3.83 -0.26
C ARG A 177 -17.59 4.04 -1.52
N ALA A 178 -17.56 3.07 -2.42
CA ALA A 178 -18.38 3.08 -3.63
C ALA A 178 -19.88 2.98 -3.27
N ASP A 179 -20.69 3.78 -3.93
CA ASP A 179 -22.11 3.49 -4.10
C ASP A 179 -22.30 2.35 -5.12
N ALA A 180 -23.40 1.60 -5.01
CA ALA A 180 -23.69 0.49 -5.92
C ALA A 180 -24.21 0.98 -7.29
N THR A 181 -23.68 2.08 -7.83
CA THR A 181 -24.13 2.70 -9.09
C THR A 181 -23.08 2.63 -10.20
N THR A 182 -23.46 2.97 -11.43
CA THR A 182 -22.52 3.12 -12.55
C THR A 182 -22.68 4.52 -13.16
N PRO A 183 -21.59 5.30 -13.28
CA PRO A 183 -20.23 5.01 -12.81
C PRO A 183 -20.15 4.91 -11.28
N LEU A 184 -19.06 4.34 -10.77
CA LEU A 184 -18.87 4.16 -9.33
C LEU A 184 -18.65 5.55 -8.71
N ASN A 185 -19.64 6.05 -7.97
CA ASN A 185 -19.43 7.27 -7.20
C ASN A 185 -18.97 6.87 -5.80
N PHE A 186 -17.90 7.50 -5.35
CA PHE A 186 -17.26 7.22 -4.09
C PHE A 186 -17.55 8.37 -3.14
N GLN A 187 -18.14 8.04 -2.00
CA GLN A 187 -18.44 9.00 -0.94
C GLN A 187 -17.40 8.87 0.15
N ARG A 188 -16.91 10.01 0.64
CA ARG A 188 -16.01 10.03 1.79
C ARG A 188 -16.80 9.58 3.02
N THR A 189 -16.19 8.69 3.80
CA THR A 189 -16.78 8.17 5.03
C THR A 189 -16.23 8.89 6.26
N ASP A 190 -16.85 8.68 7.42
CA ASP A 190 -16.31 9.10 8.72
C ASP A 190 -15.21 8.15 9.25
N LEU A 191 -14.83 7.12 8.48
CA LEU A 191 -13.77 6.18 8.82
C LEU A 191 -12.41 6.85 8.62
N VAL A 192 -11.43 6.43 9.41
CA VAL A 192 -10.08 6.98 9.38
C VAL A 192 -9.08 5.86 9.17
N ALA A 193 -8.18 6.04 8.19
CA ALA A 193 -7.04 5.17 7.97
C ALA A 193 -5.74 5.83 8.51
N PRO A 194 -4.70 5.03 8.80
CA PRO A 194 -3.36 5.52 9.13
C PRO A 194 -2.85 6.52 8.08
N PRO A 195 -1.93 7.42 8.44
CA PRO A 195 -1.30 8.31 7.46
C PRO A 195 -0.43 7.52 6.48
N VAL A 196 -0.14 8.14 5.34
CA VAL A 196 0.84 7.70 4.32
C VAL A 196 0.68 6.24 3.91
N VAL A 197 -0.57 5.81 3.77
CA VAL A 197 -0.94 4.49 3.20
C VAL A 197 -0.50 4.43 1.75
N THR A 198 0.03 3.27 1.38
CA THR A 198 0.61 2.97 0.06
C THR A 198 0.03 1.71 -0.57
N ASP A 199 -0.58 0.82 0.23
CA ASP A 199 -1.44 -0.26 -0.29
C ASP A 199 -2.28 -0.85 0.85
N GLY A 200 -3.26 -1.70 0.53
CA GLY A 200 -4.03 -2.42 1.51
C GLY A 200 -5.01 -3.44 0.93
N ALA A 201 -5.42 -4.38 1.78
CA ALA A 201 -6.33 -5.44 1.39
C ALA A 201 -7.28 -5.84 2.53
N PHE A 202 -8.40 -6.47 2.18
CA PHE A 202 -9.20 -7.25 3.14
C PHE A 202 -8.63 -8.65 3.27
N ALA A 203 -8.67 -9.21 4.48
CA ALA A 203 -8.42 -10.64 4.69
C ALA A 203 -9.42 -11.47 3.87
N PRO A 204 -9.04 -12.65 3.31
CA PRO A 204 -9.92 -13.44 2.44
C PRO A 204 -11.23 -13.89 3.10
N ASP A 205 -11.26 -14.03 4.43
CA ASP A 205 -12.46 -14.38 5.21
C ASP A 205 -13.27 -13.16 5.70
N GLY A 206 -12.75 -11.96 5.43
CA GLY A 206 -13.29 -10.66 5.84
C GLY A 206 -13.12 -10.35 7.33
N SER A 207 -12.21 -11.04 8.03
CA SER A 207 -12.01 -10.89 9.48
C SER A 207 -11.21 -9.64 9.86
N SER A 208 -10.40 -9.11 8.95
CA SER A 208 -9.58 -7.92 9.18
C SER A 208 -9.26 -7.18 7.88
N ILE A 209 -8.73 -5.97 8.02
CA ILE A 209 -8.08 -5.20 6.96
C ILE A 209 -6.59 -5.11 7.33
N ALA A 210 -5.70 -5.20 6.34
CA ALA A 210 -4.31 -4.81 6.48
C ALA A 210 -4.02 -3.65 5.55
N LEU A 211 -3.41 -2.59 6.08
CA LEU A 211 -2.89 -1.46 5.34
C LEU A 211 -1.38 -1.40 5.53
N VAL A 212 -0.62 -1.20 4.46
CA VAL A 212 0.79 -0.85 4.56
C VAL A 212 0.94 0.65 4.39
N SER A 213 1.84 1.23 5.18
CA SER A 213 2.25 2.63 5.10
C SER A 213 3.76 2.70 5.31
N TYR A 214 4.35 3.86 5.05
CA TYR A 214 5.75 4.10 5.41
C TYR A 214 6.05 4.03 6.93
N LEU A 215 5.02 3.91 7.78
CA LEU A 215 5.17 3.78 9.23
C LEU A 215 5.04 2.34 9.75
N GLY A 216 4.57 1.40 8.92
CA GLY A 216 4.30 0.04 9.37
C GLY A 216 3.20 -0.68 8.61
N ILE A 217 2.95 -1.91 9.03
CA ILE A 217 1.77 -2.70 8.64
C ILE A 217 0.73 -2.52 9.73
N HIS A 218 -0.47 -2.09 9.36
CA HIS A 218 -1.56 -1.81 10.29
C HIS A 218 -2.69 -2.81 10.07
N VAL A 219 -3.05 -3.54 11.12
CA VAL A 219 -4.19 -4.46 11.12
C VAL A 219 -5.39 -3.75 11.74
N LEU A 220 -6.48 -3.64 10.99
CA LEU A 220 -7.67 -2.89 11.35
C LEU A 220 -8.88 -3.82 11.50
N ASP A 221 -9.83 -3.38 12.34
CA ASP A 221 -11.17 -3.93 12.38
C ASP A 221 -11.88 -3.70 11.02
N PRO A 222 -12.51 -4.72 10.41
CA PRO A 222 -13.06 -4.60 9.07
C PRO A 222 -14.35 -3.77 9.00
N VAL A 223 -14.95 -3.44 10.15
CA VAL A 223 -16.19 -2.66 10.24
C VAL A 223 -15.89 -1.25 10.74
N SER A 224 -15.21 -1.13 11.88
CA SER A 224 -14.93 0.17 12.49
C SER A 224 -13.68 0.86 11.94
N TRP A 225 -12.81 0.14 11.22
CA TRP A 225 -11.49 0.61 10.77
C TRP A 225 -10.56 1.02 11.91
N GLU A 226 -10.88 0.65 13.16
CA GLU A 226 -9.99 0.87 14.29
C GLU A 226 -8.73 0.00 14.15
N VAL A 227 -7.56 0.62 14.29
CA VAL A 227 -6.28 -0.10 14.32
C VAL A 227 -6.24 -1.02 15.55
N ARG A 228 -6.17 -2.32 15.31
CA ARG A 228 -6.06 -3.39 16.32
C ARG A 228 -4.61 -3.75 16.62
N ALA A 229 -3.72 -3.58 15.65
CA ALA A 229 -2.28 -3.78 15.81
C ALA A 229 -1.50 -2.99 14.75
N SER A 230 -0.26 -2.63 15.09
CA SER A 230 0.72 -2.11 14.13
C SER A 230 2.02 -2.91 14.28
N LEU A 231 2.59 -3.34 13.16
CA LEU A 231 3.86 -4.07 13.08
C LEU A 231 4.91 -3.20 12.37
N PRO A 232 6.19 -3.31 12.75
CA PRO A 232 7.26 -2.69 11.98
C PRO A 232 7.33 -3.30 10.57
N LEU A 233 7.77 -2.50 9.60
CA LEU A 233 8.07 -3.01 8.25
C LEU A 233 9.28 -3.97 8.29
N PRO A 234 9.30 -5.01 7.44
CA PRO A 234 10.54 -5.71 7.11
C PRO A 234 11.51 -4.75 6.39
N PRO A 235 12.79 -5.14 6.17
CA PRO A 235 13.78 -4.26 5.53
C PRO A 235 13.47 -4.05 4.04
N LEU A 236 12.58 -3.09 3.75
CA LEU A 236 12.13 -2.64 2.44
C LEU A 236 12.71 -1.26 2.14
N GLU A 237 12.91 -0.93 0.86
CA GLU A 237 13.29 0.43 0.46
C GLU A 237 12.07 1.36 0.53
N GLN A 238 10.97 0.94 -0.11
CA GLN A 238 9.68 1.61 -0.10
C GLN A 238 8.57 0.55 -0.09
N ALA A 239 7.79 0.48 0.99
CA ALA A 239 6.72 -0.50 1.12
C ALA A 239 5.48 -0.04 0.38
N GLU A 240 5.24 -0.58 -0.81
CA GLU A 240 4.26 -0.06 -1.79
C GLU A 240 3.30 -1.16 -2.27
N SER A 241 3.35 -2.34 -1.65
CA SER A 241 2.47 -3.43 -2.00
C SER A 241 2.22 -4.39 -0.84
N LEU A 242 0.97 -4.83 -0.69
CA LEU A 242 0.52 -5.75 0.36
C LEU A 242 -0.61 -6.65 -0.13
N ALA A 243 -0.52 -7.96 0.14
CA ALA A 243 -1.59 -8.90 -0.12
C ALA A 243 -1.71 -9.94 1.00
N PHE A 244 -2.92 -10.39 1.32
CA PHE A 244 -3.08 -11.54 2.21
C PHE A 244 -2.74 -12.85 1.49
N VAL A 245 -1.98 -13.72 2.16
CA VAL A 245 -1.81 -15.14 1.78
C VAL A 245 -2.90 -15.98 2.44
N ASP A 246 -3.14 -15.70 3.72
CA ASP A 246 -4.18 -16.29 4.55
C ASP A 246 -4.58 -15.27 5.63
N PRO A 247 -5.68 -15.45 6.38
CA PRO A 247 -6.14 -14.47 7.37
C PRO A 247 -5.12 -14.07 8.45
N GLY A 248 -4.07 -14.87 8.67
CA GLY A 248 -3.01 -14.60 9.63
C GLY A 248 -1.68 -14.17 9.02
N THR A 249 -1.55 -14.07 7.69
CA THR A 249 -0.27 -13.76 7.03
C THR A 249 -0.47 -12.88 5.81
N VAL A 250 0.35 -11.82 5.72
CA VAL A 250 0.43 -10.96 4.53
C VAL A 250 1.78 -11.10 3.85
N LEU A 251 1.80 -10.95 2.52
CA LEU A 251 2.98 -10.61 1.75
C LEU A 251 3.10 -9.09 1.68
N VAL A 252 4.33 -8.59 1.80
CA VAL A 252 4.66 -7.18 1.61
C VAL A 252 5.84 -7.08 0.67
N GLY A 253 5.73 -6.22 -0.35
CA GLY A 253 6.77 -5.98 -1.34
C GLY A 253 7.39 -4.59 -1.24
N SER A 254 8.37 -4.34 -2.10
CA SER A 254 9.06 -3.05 -2.23
C SER A 254 8.97 -2.54 -3.67
N GLU A 255 8.97 -1.22 -3.85
CA GLU A 255 9.51 -0.63 -5.08
C GLU A 255 11.03 -0.86 -5.18
N GLY A 256 11.58 -0.67 -6.37
CA GLY A 256 12.98 -0.86 -6.70
C GLY A 256 13.25 -2.12 -7.53
N SER A 257 14.40 -2.14 -8.19
CA SER A 257 14.90 -3.35 -8.85
C SER A 257 15.28 -4.40 -7.80
N ASP A 258 15.16 -5.68 -8.15
CA ASP A 258 15.44 -6.80 -7.25
C ASP A 258 14.62 -6.68 -5.94
N SER A 259 13.32 -6.40 -6.08
CA SER A 259 12.45 -6.11 -4.94
C SER A 259 12.14 -7.38 -4.13
N PRO A 260 12.41 -7.39 -2.82
CA PRO A 260 12.11 -8.54 -1.98
C PRO A 260 10.62 -8.65 -1.66
N LEU A 261 10.11 -9.88 -1.54
CA LEU A 261 8.81 -10.20 -0.97
C LEU A 261 8.98 -10.82 0.41
N PHE A 262 8.37 -10.24 1.44
CA PHE A 262 8.37 -10.79 2.79
C PHE A 262 7.00 -11.31 3.18
N ALA A 263 6.95 -12.47 3.84
CA ALA A 263 5.76 -12.94 4.54
C ALA A 263 5.81 -12.47 6.00
N VAL A 264 4.80 -11.72 6.40
CA VAL A 264 4.66 -11.17 7.76
C VAL A 264 3.45 -11.80 8.44
N ALA A 265 3.70 -12.52 9.53
CA ALA A 265 2.66 -13.06 10.37
C ALA A 265 1.94 -11.94 11.14
N LEU A 266 0.62 -11.91 11.03
CA LEU A 266 -0.25 -10.97 11.72
C LEU A 266 -0.67 -11.53 13.09
N PRO A 267 -0.84 -10.66 14.10
CA PRO A 267 -1.23 -11.09 15.43
C PRO A 267 -2.71 -11.48 15.45
N ALA A 268 -3.02 -12.66 16.00
CA ALA A 268 -4.39 -13.14 16.15
C ALA A 268 -5.21 -12.37 17.21
N ALA A 269 -4.54 -11.65 18.12
CA ALA A 269 -5.16 -10.83 19.15
C ALA A 269 -4.69 -9.38 19.01
N PRO A 270 -5.52 -8.38 19.37
CA PRO A 270 -5.09 -6.99 19.41
C PRO A 270 -3.83 -6.85 20.26
N ILE A 271 -2.80 -6.23 19.69
CA ILE A 271 -1.64 -5.81 20.46
C ILE A 271 -1.95 -4.39 20.89
N ALA A 272 -1.78 -4.08 22.19
CA ALA A 272 -1.97 -2.74 22.69
C ALA A 272 -1.13 -1.77 21.85
N VAL A 273 -1.81 -1.00 21.00
CA VAL A 273 -1.18 0.02 20.17
C VAL A 273 -0.64 1.04 21.17
N ALA A 274 0.69 1.16 21.26
CA ALA A 274 1.26 2.37 21.83
C ALA A 274 0.73 3.50 20.93
N ALA A 275 -0.22 4.28 21.44
CA ALA A 275 -0.84 5.35 20.69
C ALA A 275 0.28 6.14 20.01
N PHE A 276 0.24 6.24 18.68
CA PHE A 276 1.03 7.25 17.99
C PHE A 276 0.52 8.59 18.50
N ALA A 277 1.13 9.06 19.59
CA ALA A 277 0.95 10.41 20.06
C ALA A 277 1.30 11.29 18.87
N ALA A 278 0.33 12.12 18.45
CA ALA A 278 0.47 13.08 17.36
C ALA A 278 1.91 13.62 17.35
N MET A 279 2.68 13.27 16.31
CA MET A 279 4.05 13.74 16.22
C MET A 279 3.99 15.27 16.32
N PRO A 280 4.77 15.90 17.22
CA PRO A 280 4.79 17.36 17.29
C PRO A 280 5.16 17.88 15.91
N ALA A 281 4.52 18.95 15.45
CA ALA A 281 4.60 19.48 14.08
C ALA A 281 6.03 19.65 13.52
N ALA A 282 7.05 19.73 14.39
CA ALA A 282 8.46 19.74 14.01
C ALA A 282 9.01 18.40 13.48
N GLY A 283 8.49 17.26 13.94
CA GLY A 283 8.84 15.92 13.43
C GLY A 283 8.25 15.67 12.05
N LEU A 284 7.01 16.12 11.82
CA LEU A 284 6.33 16.05 10.53
C LEU A 284 7.10 16.82 9.45
N ALA A 285 7.62 18.01 9.76
CA ALA A 285 8.41 18.81 8.81
C ALA A 285 9.71 18.14 8.35
N LEU A 286 10.35 17.33 9.20
CA LEU A 286 11.58 16.61 8.86
C LEU A 286 11.28 15.40 7.96
N VAL A 287 10.20 14.68 8.27
CA VAL A 287 9.67 13.57 7.45
C VAL A 287 9.22 14.09 6.07
N LEU A 288 8.53 15.23 6.03
CA LEU A 288 8.11 15.89 4.80
C LEU A 288 9.28 16.36 3.91
N ALA A 289 10.39 16.78 4.53
CA ALA A 289 11.59 17.16 3.79
C ALA A 289 12.31 15.95 3.16
N LEU A 290 12.18 14.77 3.77
CA LEU A 290 12.70 13.52 3.23
C LEU A 290 11.81 13.01 2.08
N PHE A 291 10.48 13.02 2.22
CA PHE A 291 9.56 12.58 1.16
C PHE A 291 9.63 13.46 -0.10
N ARG A 292 9.73 14.78 0.04
CA ARG A 292 9.95 15.69 -1.11
C ARG A 292 11.24 15.44 -1.88
N SER A 293 12.22 14.75 -1.30
CA SER A 293 13.46 14.39 -1.98
C SER A 293 13.42 13.03 -2.68
N LEU A 294 12.41 12.21 -2.34
CA LEU A 294 12.19 10.87 -2.92
C LEU A 294 11.22 10.94 -4.10
N SER A 295 10.13 11.73 -4.02
CA SER A 295 9.14 11.92 -5.12
C SER A 295 9.60 12.86 -6.25
N LEU A 296 10.91 12.98 -6.50
CA LEU A 296 11.49 13.82 -7.56
C LEU A 296 12.27 13.00 -8.59
N ARG A 297 12.01 11.69 -8.68
CA ARG A 297 12.54 10.84 -9.74
C ARG A 297 11.41 10.30 -10.58
#